data_AF-A0A3L7ZK52-F1
#
_entry.id   AF-A0A3L7ZK52-F1
#
_cell.length_a   1.000
_cell.length_b   1.000
_cell.length_c   1.000
_cell.angle_alpha   90.00
_cell.angle_beta   90.00
_cell.angle_gamma   90.00
#
_symmetry.space_group_name_H-M   'P 1'
#
loop_
_entity.id
_entity.type
_entity.pdbx_description
1 polymer ?
#
loop_
_entity_poly.entity_id
_entity_poly.type
_entity_poly.pdbx_seq_one_letter_code
_entity_poly.pdbx_strand_id
1 'polypeptide(L)' 'RHTFGTLALTKGMPIESVSRVLGHTNIVTTQIYAKITTQKLNTDLTMFGDKLSKTFNGITVS' A
#
# COMPACT_ATOMS: atom_id res chain seq x y z
N ARG A 1 -13.55 7.83 -11.43
CA ARG A 1 -13.81 7.24 -10.08
C ARG A 1 -12.77 6.17 -9.70
N HIS A 2 -12.43 5.19 -10.57
CA HIS A 2 -11.45 4.14 -10.25
C HIS A 2 -10.00 4.65 -10.04
N THR A 3 -9.50 5.53 -10.91
CA THR A 3 -8.14 6.08 -10.82
C THR A 3 -7.88 6.81 -9.50
N PHE A 4 -8.87 7.58 -9.02
CA PHE A 4 -8.77 8.30 -7.77
C PHE A 4 -8.67 7.36 -6.56
N GLY A 5 -9.49 6.31 -6.52
CA GLY A 5 -9.47 5.33 -5.42
C GLY A 5 -8.12 4.63 -5.30
N THR A 6 -7.58 4.15 -6.43
CA THR A 6 -6.27 3.49 -6.46
C THR A 6 -5.14 4.46 -6.09
N LEU A 7 -5.17 5.70 -6.59
CA LEU A 7 -4.14 6.70 -6.29
C LEU A 7 -4.16 7.10 -4.81
N ALA A 8 -5.34 7.35 -4.24
CA ALA A 8 -5.48 7.73 -2.84
C ALA A 8 -4.96 6.64 -1.90
N LEU A 9 -5.28 5.37 -2.16
CA LEU A 9 -4.77 4.24 -1.36
C LEU A 9 -3.27 4.03 -1.54
N THR A 10 -2.75 4.21 -2.75
CA THR A 10 -1.30 4.15 -3.02
C THR A 10 -0.55 5.27 -2.29
N LYS A 11 -1.20 6.41 -2.07
CA LYS A 11 -0.67 7.53 -1.28
C LYS A 11 -0.87 7.37 0.23
N GLY A 12 -1.38 6.22 0.69
CA GLY A 12 -1.57 5.91 2.11
C GLY A 12 -2.87 6.45 2.71
N MET A 13 -3.81 6.93 1.90
CA MET A 13 -5.12 7.37 2.40
C MET A 13 -5.92 6.15 2.91
N PRO A 14 -6.46 6.19 4.14
CA PRO A 14 -7.25 5.09 4.67
C PRO A 14 -8.54 4.90 3.88
N ILE A 15 -8.98 3.64 3.81
CA ILE A 15 -10.05 3.22 2.92
C ILE A 15 -11.41 3.86 3.23
N GLU A 16 -11.64 4.19 4.49
CA GLU A 16 -12.82 4.91 4.98
C GLU A 16 -12.85 6.36 4.45
N SER A 17 -11.68 7.00 4.40
CA SER A 17 -11.54 8.35 3.82
C SER A 17 -11.76 8.32 2.31
N VAL A 18 -11.22 7.32 1.60
CA VAL A 18 -11.44 7.14 0.17
C VAL A 18 -12.91 6.87 -0.14
N SER A 19 -13.58 6.02 0.64
CA SER A 19 -15.01 5.72 0.52
C SER A 19 -15.86 6.97 0.71
N ARG A 20 -15.53 7.82 1.70
CA ARG A 20 -16.19 9.11 1.94
C ARG A 20 -16.01 10.08 0.77
N VAL A 21 -14.80 10.19 0.23
CA VAL A 21 -14.50 11.11 -0.89
C VAL A 21 -15.17 10.65 -2.20
N LEU A 22 -15.29 9.35 -2.43
CA LEU A 22 -15.94 8.81 -3.63
C LEU A 22 -17.48 8.83 -3.55
N GLY A 23 -18.04 9.18 -2.39
CA GLY A 23 -19.49 9.23 -2.15
C GLY A 23 -20.17 7.87 -2.26
N HIS A 24 -19.41 6.78 -2.14
CA HIS A 24 -19.95 5.43 -2.19
C HIS A 24 -20.25 4.98 -0.75
N THR A 25 -21.53 4.87 -0.40
CA THR A 25 -22.01 4.22 0.83
C THR A 25 -21.68 2.71 0.85
N ASN A 26 -21.27 2.15 -0.29
CA ASN A 26 -21.08 0.72 -0.49
C ASN A 26 -19.59 0.33 -0.44
N ILE A 27 -19.18 -0.23 0.70
CA ILE A 27 -17.80 -0.60 1.07
C ILE A 27 -17.22 -1.72 0.18
N VAL A 28 -18.06 -2.50 -0.51
CA VAL A 28 -17.65 -3.68 -1.30
C VAL A 28 -16.69 -3.35 -2.43
N THR A 29 -16.94 -2.27 -3.19
CA THR A 29 -16.00 -1.83 -4.24
C THR A 29 -14.72 -1.25 -3.65
N THR A 30 -14.78 -0.77 -2.41
CA THR A 30 -13.62 -0.21 -1.72
C THR A 30 -12.72 -1.33 -1.16
N GLN A 31 -13.28 -2.43 -0.68
CA GLN A 31 -12.54 -3.61 -0.19
C GLN A 31 -11.59 -4.21 -1.23
N ILE A 32 -11.96 -4.19 -2.52
CA ILE A 32 -11.12 -4.67 -3.62
C ILE A 32 -9.80 -3.87 -3.66
N TYR A 33 -9.86 -2.56 -3.45
CA TYR A 33 -8.65 -1.75 -3.44
C TYR A 33 -7.78 -2.00 -2.20
N ALA A 34 -8.38 -2.26 -1.03
CA ALA A 34 -7.63 -2.67 0.17
C ALA A 34 -6.78 -3.92 -0.11
N LYS A 35 -7.38 -4.93 -0.75
CA LYS A 35 -6.71 -6.19 -1.08
C LYS A 35 -5.54 -6.00 -2.05
N ILE A 36 -5.66 -5.06 -3.00
CA ILE A 36 -4.57 -4.70 -3.92
C ILE A 36 -3.45 -3.97 -3.16
N THR A 37 -3.80 -3.04 -2.28
CA THR A 37 -2.83 -2.30 -1.47
C THR A 37 -2.06 -3.21 -0.52
N THR A 38 -2.71 -4.17 0.15
CA THR A 38 -2.03 -5.13 1.04
C THR A 38 -1.01 -5.98 0.29
N GLN A 39 -1.36 -6.46 -0.91
CA GLN A 39 -0.42 -7.20 -1.76
C GLN A 39 0.78 -6.34 -2.15
N LYS A 40 0.55 -5.10 -2.56
CA LYS A 40 1.64 -4.16 -2.88
C LYS A 40 2.54 -3.87 -1.68
N LEU A 41 1.97 -3.57 -0.52
CA LEU A 41 2.72 -3.32 0.71
C LEU A 41 3.59 -4.52 1.10
N ASN A 42 3.08 -5.75 0.96
CA ASN A 42 3.85 -6.94 1.28
C ASN A 42 5.06 -7.12 0.34
N THR A 43 4.87 -6.85 -0.96
CA THR A 43 5.95 -6.83 -1.94
C THR A 43 6.97 -5.72 -1.63
N ASP A 44 6.52 -4.51 -1.33
CA ASP A 44 7.38 -3.38 -1.00
C ASP A 44 8.17 -3.63 0.30
N LEU A 45 7.53 -4.20 1.34
CA LEU A 45 8.19 -4.59 2.59
C LEU A 45 9.23 -5.68 2.39
N THR A 46 8.96 -6.65 1.53
CA THR A 46 9.92 -7.72 1.20
C THR A 46 11.13 -7.14 0.47
N MET A 47 10.90 -6.31 -0.56
CA MET A 47 11.96 -5.63 -1.30
C MET A 47 12.77 -4.68 -0.42
N PHE A 48 12.10 -3.99 0.52
CA PHE A 48 12.75 -3.12 1.49
C PHE A 48 13.60 -3.91 2.47
N GLY A 49 13.10 -5.03 2.99
CA GLY A 49 13.85 -5.96 3.84
C GLY A 49 15.07 -6.54 3.14
N ASP A 50 14.95 -6.94 1.88
CA ASP A 50 16.07 -7.42 1.06
C ASP A 50 17.11 -6.34 0.80
N LYS A 51 16.68 -5.08 0.62
CA LYS A 51 17.59 -3.96 0.42
C LYS A 51 18.29 -3.56 1.73
N LEU A 52 17.58 -3.60 2.84
CA LEU A 52 18.14 -3.39 4.17
C LEU A 52 19.15 -4.49 4.50
N SER A 53 18.81 -5.77 4.32
CA SER A 53 19.71 -6.89 4.61
C SER A 53 21.00 -6.81 3.79
N LYS A 54 20.91 -6.50 2.49
CA LYS A 54 22.09 -6.24 1.64
C LYS A 54 22.94 -5.07 2.13
N THR A 55 22.30 -4.00 2.60
CA THR A 55 23.01 -2.82 3.12
C THR A 55 23.74 -3.15 4.41
N PHE A 56 23.10 -3.86 5.34
CA PHE A 56 23.72 -4.23 6.62
C PHE A 56 24.76 -5.34 6.48
N ASN A 57 24.59 -6.29 5.55
CA ASN A 57 25.58 -7.34 5.28
C ASN A 57 26.83 -6.80 4.55
N GLY A 58 26.78 -5.59 3.99
CA GLY A 58 27.94 -4.85 3.51
C GLY A 58 28.67 -4.08 4.61
N ILE A 59 28.04 -3.87 5.76
CA ILE A 59 28.61 -3.29 6.99
C ILE A 59 28.99 -4.44 7.93
N THR A 60 29.75 -5.41 7.44
CA THR A 60 30.54 -6.25 8.34
C THR A 60 31.66 -5.36 8.85
N VAL A 61 31.42 -4.78 10.03
CA VAL A 61 32.39 -4.01 10.81
C VAL A 61 33.73 -4.75 10.81
N SER A 62 34.74 -4.12 10.20
CA SER A 62 36.15 -4.39 10.47
C SER A 62 36.54 -3.76 11.79
#